data_AF-A0A059WR73-F1
#
_entry.id   AF-A0A059WR73-F1
#
_cell.length_a   1.000
_cell.length_b   1.000
_cell.length_c   1.000
_cell.angle_alpha   90.00
_cell.angle_beta   90.00
_cell.angle_gamma   90.00
#
_symmetry.space_group_name_H-M   'P 1'
#
loop_
_entity.id
_entity.type
_entity.pdbx_description
1 polymer ?
#
loop_
_entity_poly.entity_id
_entity_poly.type
_entity_poly.pdbx_seq_one_letter_code
_entity_poly.pdbx_strand_id
1 'polypeptide(L)'
;QNGMKPLIGIPESHPIIPIRPGERILAHTHEFFGIKPPGAYEIKSRSSWGRSGIAVCFDAGWVDPGYINRLTLEIFNLNQHRTVLLPVGERIAQAVFYETGEVEGDYGKGRHQGFSGKYQSGTSLQELIENWTPDLMLPKAYLDKRHLPDKIMGLKGD
;
A
#
# COMPACT_ATOMS: atom_id res chain seq x y z
N GLN A 1 -15.86 20.92 -21.99
CA GLN A 1 -14.44 20.65 -21.68
C GLN A 1 -14.11 21.37 -20.37
N ASN A 2 -13.53 20.68 -19.39
CA ASN A 2 -13.57 21.03 -17.96
C ASN A 2 -12.72 22.25 -17.52
N GLY A 3 -12.47 23.22 -18.42
CA GLY A 3 -11.71 24.45 -18.12
C GLY A 3 -10.22 24.23 -17.81
N MET A 4 -9.72 23.01 -17.93
CA MET A 4 -8.32 22.65 -17.65
C MET A 4 -7.50 22.76 -18.95
N LYS A 5 -6.33 23.40 -18.88
CA LYS A 5 -5.38 23.44 -20.00
C LYS A 5 -4.62 22.11 -20.07
N PRO A 6 -4.28 21.62 -21.28
CA PRO A 6 -3.38 20.48 -21.43
C PRO A 6 -2.07 20.70 -20.66
N LEU A 7 -1.57 19.63 -20.02
CA LEU A 7 -0.29 19.66 -19.34
C LEU A 7 0.83 19.29 -20.30
N ILE A 8 1.97 19.98 -20.17
CA ILE A 8 3.18 19.67 -20.93
C ILE A 8 3.61 18.23 -20.60
N GLY A 9 3.82 17.41 -21.63
CA GLY A 9 4.32 16.04 -21.49
C GLY A 9 3.27 14.97 -21.19
N ILE A 10 1.98 15.32 -21.11
CA ILE A 10 0.88 14.36 -20.97
C ILE A 10 -0.01 14.45 -22.21
N PRO A 11 -0.14 13.38 -23.02
CA PRO A 11 -1.05 13.36 -24.17
C PRO A 11 -2.50 13.64 -23.77
N GLU A 12 -3.27 14.32 -24.63
CA GLU A 12 -4.67 14.69 -24.32
C GLU A 12 -5.58 13.50 -24.04
N SER A 13 -5.28 12.35 -24.64
CA SER A 13 -6.01 11.10 -24.44
C SER A 13 -5.49 10.26 -23.26
N HIS A 14 -4.39 10.66 -22.61
CA HIS A 14 -3.80 9.87 -21.54
C HIS A 14 -4.67 9.95 -20.27
N PRO A 15 -5.03 8.81 -19.67
CA PRO A 15 -5.82 8.81 -18.45
C PRO A 15 -5.04 9.45 -17.29
N ILE A 16 -5.68 10.42 -16.63
CA ILE A 16 -5.16 11.11 -15.46
C ILE A 16 -6.16 11.04 -14.31
N ILE A 17 -5.64 10.99 -13.09
CA ILE A 17 -6.43 11.08 -11.85
C ILE A 17 -6.12 12.43 -11.19
N PRO A 18 -7.07 13.37 -11.12
CA PRO A 18 -6.89 14.59 -10.35
C PRO A 18 -7.00 14.30 -8.84
N ILE A 19 -5.98 14.66 -8.08
CA ILE A 19 -5.97 14.54 -6.62
C ILE A 19 -5.99 15.95 -6.03
N ARG A 20 -7.10 16.33 -5.42
CA ARG A 20 -7.32 17.65 -4.82
C ARG A 20 -6.45 17.86 -3.57
N PRO A 21 -6.23 19.12 -3.15
CA PRO A 21 -5.58 19.41 -1.88
C PRO A 21 -6.19 18.64 -0.70
N GLY A 22 -5.36 17.94 0.08
CA GLY A 22 -5.79 17.16 1.23
C GLY A 22 -6.61 15.89 0.89
N GLU A 23 -6.76 15.54 -0.39
CA GLU A 23 -7.47 14.34 -0.81
C GLU A 23 -6.55 13.12 -0.71
N ARG A 24 -7.13 12.01 -0.22
CA ARG A 24 -6.54 10.68 -0.20
C ARG A 24 -7.32 9.76 -1.12
N ILE A 25 -6.61 8.98 -1.92
CA ILE A 25 -7.19 7.88 -2.70
C ILE A 25 -6.47 6.57 -2.38
N LEU A 26 -7.17 5.45 -2.55
CA LEU A 26 -6.54 4.15 -2.66
C LEU A 26 -6.28 3.87 -4.14
N ALA A 27 -5.04 3.53 -4.46
CA ALA A 27 -4.61 3.06 -5.76
C ALA A 27 -3.86 1.74 -5.60
N HIS A 28 -3.44 1.12 -6.70
CA HIS A 28 -2.58 -0.06 -6.66
C HIS A 28 -1.42 0.07 -7.65
N THR A 29 -0.36 -0.70 -7.41
CA THR A 29 0.69 -0.92 -8.41
C THR A 29 0.14 -1.64 -9.64
N HIS A 30 0.79 -1.48 -10.79
CA HIS A 30 0.47 -2.30 -11.96
C HIS A 30 1.04 -3.72 -11.80
N GLU A 31 2.15 -3.82 -11.08
CA GLU A 31 2.91 -5.02 -10.80
C GLU A 31 2.24 -5.84 -9.69
N PHE A 32 2.26 -7.17 -9.86
CA PHE A 32 2.15 -8.11 -8.74
C PHE A 32 3.56 -8.44 -8.28
N PHE A 33 3.89 -8.08 -7.05
CA PHE A 33 5.21 -8.32 -6.50
C PHE A 33 5.15 -8.44 -4.98
N GLY A 34 6.25 -8.90 -4.41
CA GLY A 34 6.39 -9.06 -2.97
C GLY A 34 7.69 -9.75 -2.63
N ILE A 35 7.77 -10.27 -1.42
CA ILE A 35 8.93 -10.96 -0.89
C ILE A 35 8.49 -12.20 -0.12
N LYS A 36 9.25 -13.28 -0.22
CA LYS A 36 9.02 -14.49 0.57
C LYS A 36 9.76 -14.37 1.91
N PRO A 37 9.34 -15.06 2.97
CA PRO A 37 10.15 -15.25 4.16
C PRO A 37 11.53 -15.84 3.80
N PRO A 38 12.63 -15.47 4.47
CA PRO A 38 12.76 -14.55 5.61
C PRO A 38 12.98 -13.07 5.21
N GLY A 39 12.23 -12.55 4.25
CA GLY A 39 12.38 -11.18 3.78
C GLY A 39 11.17 -10.29 4.09
N ALA A 40 11.39 -8.98 4.22
CA ALA A 40 10.37 -7.94 4.24
C ALA A 40 10.78 -6.81 3.27
N TYR A 41 9.88 -5.89 2.95
CA TYR A 41 10.25 -4.70 2.17
C TYR A 41 9.47 -3.47 2.61
N GLU A 42 10.02 -2.30 2.32
CA GLU A 42 9.32 -1.04 2.48
C GLU A 42 9.03 -0.37 1.14
N ILE A 43 7.93 0.37 1.06
CA ILE A 43 7.66 1.27 -0.06
C ILE A 43 7.99 2.70 0.30
N LYS A 44 8.68 3.37 -0.63
CA LYS A 44 8.95 4.80 -0.59
C LYS A 44 8.39 5.49 -1.83
N SER A 45 7.90 6.70 -1.64
CA SER A 45 7.63 7.60 -2.76
C SER A 45 8.92 7.93 -3.51
N ARG A 46 8.84 8.04 -4.84
CA ARG A 46 9.98 8.56 -5.62
C ARG A 46 10.13 10.07 -5.37
N SER A 47 11.38 10.55 -5.38
CA SER A 47 11.69 11.95 -5.04
C SER A 47 10.91 12.97 -5.88
N SER A 48 10.71 12.72 -7.19
CA SER A 48 9.92 13.62 -8.06
C SER A 48 8.49 13.84 -7.56
N TRP A 49 7.87 12.79 -7.02
CA TRP A 49 6.52 12.85 -6.47
C TRP A 49 6.49 13.49 -5.09
N GLY A 50 7.47 13.16 -4.24
CA GLY A 50 7.64 13.85 -2.96
C GLY A 50 7.83 15.36 -3.13
N ARG A 51 8.63 15.80 -4.11
CA ARG A 51 8.81 17.22 -4.46
C ARG A 51 7.55 17.89 -4.99
N SER A 52 6.61 17.11 -5.51
CA SER A 52 5.30 17.58 -5.97
C SER A 52 4.24 17.58 -4.86
N GLY A 53 4.63 17.25 -3.62
CA GLY A 53 3.72 17.15 -2.48
C GLY A 53 2.84 15.89 -2.49
N ILE A 54 3.26 14.84 -3.19
CA ILE A 54 2.56 13.55 -3.20
C ILE A 54 3.27 12.54 -2.29
N ALA A 55 2.54 12.03 -1.31
CA ALA A 55 2.89 10.84 -0.56
C ALA A 55 2.20 9.62 -1.16
N VAL A 56 2.86 8.46 -1.16
CA VAL A 56 2.37 7.21 -1.78
C VAL A 56 2.09 6.12 -0.75
N CYS A 57 2.88 6.10 0.32
CA CYS A 57 2.64 5.32 1.53
C CYS A 57 2.72 6.33 2.68
N PHE A 58 1.57 6.91 3.02
CA PHE A 58 1.52 7.96 4.02
C PHE A 58 1.73 7.43 5.44
N ASP A 59 1.25 6.22 5.74
CA ASP A 59 1.27 5.60 7.06
C ASP A 59 1.91 4.20 7.08
N ALA A 60 1.44 3.27 6.26
CA ALA A 60 1.83 1.86 6.23
C ALA A 60 2.82 1.61 5.10
N GLY A 61 4.10 1.88 5.38
CA GLY A 61 5.19 1.65 4.42
C GLY A 61 5.80 0.26 4.46
N TRP A 62 5.61 -0.50 5.55
CA TRP A 62 6.21 -1.82 5.75
C TRP A 62 5.33 -2.93 5.20
N VAL A 63 5.94 -3.88 4.50
CA VAL A 63 5.27 -5.04 3.94
C VAL A 63 5.83 -6.33 4.53
N ASP A 64 4.93 -7.12 5.11
CA ASP A 64 5.25 -8.34 5.85
C ASP A 64 5.85 -9.46 4.97
N PRO A 65 6.68 -10.33 5.55
CA PRO A 65 7.16 -11.55 4.89
C PRO A 65 6.03 -12.42 4.33
N GLY A 66 6.14 -12.79 3.06
CA GLY A 66 5.14 -13.62 2.36
C GLY A 66 4.00 -12.84 1.71
N TYR A 67 3.96 -11.52 1.89
CA TYR A 67 2.99 -10.69 1.17
C TYR A 67 3.43 -10.47 -0.27
N ILE A 68 2.61 -10.94 -1.21
CA ILE A 68 2.76 -10.84 -2.66
C ILE A 68 1.40 -10.46 -3.21
N ASN A 69 1.26 -9.26 -3.76
CA ASN A 69 0.01 -8.82 -4.38
C ASN A 69 0.25 -7.62 -5.31
N ARG A 70 -0.81 -7.11 -5.93
CA ARG A 70 -0.87 -5.70 -6.31
C ARG A 70 -0.92 -4.87 -5.05
N LEU A 71 0.15 -4.13 -4.79
CA LEU A 71 0.27 -3.40 -3.54
C LEU A 71 -0.68 -2.21 -3.57
N THR A 72 -1.49 -2.08 -2.52
CA THR A 72 -2.35 -0.91 -2.30
C THR A 72 -1.49 0.27 -1.88
N LEU A 73 -1.68 1.41 -2.54
CA LEU A 73 -0.98 2.66 -2.30
C LEU A 73 -1.97 3.68 -1.72
N GLU A 74 -1.57 4.31 -0.62
CA GLU A 74 -2.32 5.38 0.03
C GLU A 74 -1.81 6.72 -0.50
N ILE A 75 -2.30 7.10 -1.67
CA ILE A 75 -1.82 8.30 -2.35
C ILE A 75 -2.51 9.51 -1.74
N PHE A 76 -1.71 10.41 -1.18
CA PHE A 76 -2.18 11.62 -0.51
C PHE A 76 -1.55 12.86 -1.14
N ASN A 77 -2.37 13.87 -1.42
CA ASN A 77 -1.89 15.19 -1.83
C ASN A 77 -1.72 16.12 -0.62
N LEU A 78 -0.47 16.32 -0.24
CA LEU A 78 -0.05 17.17 0.88
C LEU A 78 -0.12 18.67 0.57
N ASN A 79 -0.34 19.06 -0.68
CA ASN A 79 -0.50 20.47 -1.04
C ASN A 79 -1.80 21.03 -0.44
N GLN A 80 -1.78 22.30 -0.03
CA GLN A 80 -2.95 22.99 0.55
C GLN A 80 -3.85 23.64 -0.52
N HIS A 81 -3.29 24.01 -1.68
CA HIS A 81 -3.99 24.83 -2.69
C HIS A 81 -3.77 24.40 -4.14
N ARG A 82 -3.14 23.23 -4.36
CA ARG A 82 -2.82 22.72 -5.69
C ARG A 82 -3.34 21.30 -5.88
N THR A 83 -4.17 21.11 -6.90
CA THR A 83 -4.49 19.78 -7.41
C THR A 83 -3.28 19.24 -8.15
N VAL A 84 -2.91 18.00 -7.87
CA VAL A 84 -1.90 17.27 -8.63
C VAL A 84 -2.60 16.31 -9.58
N LEU A 85 -2.14 16.25 -10.82
CA LEU A 85 -2.64 15.27 -11.80
C LEU A 85 -1.69 14.09 -11.82
N LEU A 86 -2.22 12.90 -11.55
CA LEU A 86 -1.48 11.64 -11.59
C LEU A 86 -1.76 10.92 -12.91
N PRO A 87 -0.81 10.84 -13.84
CA PRO A 87 -0.94 9.99 -15.02
C PRO A 87 -0.96 8.53 -14.62
N VAL A 88 -1.92 7.76 -15.14
CA VAL A 88 -1.97 6.31 -14.91
C VAL A 88 -0.76 5.66 -15.57
N GLY A 89 -0.11 4.72 -14.87
CA GLY A 89 1.10 4.04 -15.32
C GLY A 89 2.42 4.73 -14.94
N GLU A 90 2.38 5.89 -14.28
CA GLU A 90 3.62 6.55 -13.84
C GLU A 90 4.30 5.79 -12.70
N ARG A 91 5.64 5.76 -12.73
CA ARG A 91 6.44 5.19 -11.63
C ARG A 91 6.33 6.11 -10.42
N ILE A 92 5.45 5.79 -9.48
CA ILE A 92 5.14 6.66 -8.34
C ILE A 92 5.93 6.30 -7.07
N ALA A 93 6.26 5.03 -6.91
CA ALA A 93 6.93 4.46 -5.75
C ALA A 93 8.16 3.62 -6.12
N GLN A 94 8.90 3.19 -5.11
CA GLN A 94 10.00 2.25 -5.18
C GLN A 94 9.98 1.35 -3.94
N ALA A 95 10.44 0.11 -4.07
CA ALA A 95 10.56 -0.85 -2.98
C ALA A 95 12.02 -0.99 -2.53
N VAL A 96 12.24 -1.07 -1.22
CA VAL A 96 13.54 -1.40 -0.62
C VAL A 96 13.38 -2.71 0.15
N PHE A 97 14.13 -3.73 -0.24
CA PHE A 97 14.02 -5.08 0.28
C PHE A 97 15.02 -5.31 1.41
N TYR A 98 14.59 -6.03 2.45
CA TYR A 98 15.37 -6.37 3.63
C TYR A 98 15.34 -7.87 3.87
N GLU A 99 16.46 -8.39 4.36
CA GLU A 99 16.51 -9.70 5.01
C GLU A 99 16.20 -9.53 6.49
N THR A 100 15.23 -10.29 7.01
CA THR A 100 14.73 -10.17 8.39
C THR A 100 15.28 -11.24 9.34
N GLY A 101 15.92 -12.28 8.82
CA GLY A 101 16.22 -13.50 9.59
C GLY A 101 14.97 -14.37 9.80
N GLU A 102 15.06 -15.38 10.67
CA GLU A 102 13.93 -16.29 10.91
C GLU A 102 12.67 -15.53 11.34
N VAL A 103 11.52 -15.87 10.74
CA VAL A 103 10.23 -15.25 11.02
C VAL A 103 9.20 -16.31 11.40
N GLU A 104 8.28 -15.96 12.30
CA GLU A 104 7.28 -16.88 12.84
C GLU A 104 6.29 -17.42 11.80
N GLY A 105 6.11 -16.73 10.67
CA GLY A 105 5.15 -17.15 9.66
C GLY A 105 5.21 -16.38 8.34
N ASP A 106 4.41 -16.85 7.40
CA ASP A 106 4.22 -16.30 6.07
C ASP A 106 2.83 -15.65 5.99
N TYR A 107 2.74 -14.42 5.49
CA TYR A 107 1.49 -13.69 5.40
C TYR A 107 0.37 -14.47 4.66
N GLY A 108 0.72 -15.15 3.56
CA GLY A 108 -0.22 -15.89 2.73
C GLY A 108 -0.62 -17.25 3.28
N LYS A 109 0.21 -17.87 4.13
CA LYS A 109 -0.10 -19.14 4.82
C LYS A 109 -0.80 -18.94 6.16
N GLY A 110 -0.66 -17.74 6.74
CA GLY A 110 -1.16 -17.39 8.06
C GLY A 110 -0.13 -17.56 9.17
N ARG A 111 -0.32 -16.80 10.25
CA ARG A 111 0.43 -16.93 11.51
C ARG A 111 -0.34 -17.88 12.44
N HIS A 112 0.27 -18.99 12.84
CA HIS A 112 -0.26 -19.99 13.79
C HIS A 112 -1.61 -20.63 13.42
N GLN A 113 -1.59 -21.72 12.63
CA GLN A 113 -2.75 -22.60 12.33
C GLN A 113 -4.06 -21.92 11.89
N GLY A 114 -4.01 -20.66 11.46
CA GLY A 114 -5.16 -19.86 11.07
C GLY A 114 -4.78 -18.81 10.02
N PHE A 115 -5.74 -18.47 9.15
CA PHE A 115 -5.56 -17.52 8.07
C PHE A 115 -5.49 -16.08 8.60
N SER A 116 -4.29 -15.50 8.65
CA SER A 116 -4.07 -14.14 9.20
C SER A 116 -4.04 -13.03 8.13
N GLY A 117 -3.97 -13.38 6.85
CA GLY A 117 -3.81 -12.42 5.77
C GLY A 117 -5.13 -11.79 5.32
N LYS A 118 -5.54 -10.66 5.91
CA LYS A 118 -6.78 -9.96 5.50
C LYS A 118 -6.81 -9.59 4.01
N TYR A 119 -5.64 -9.37 3.43
CA TYR A 119 -5.48 -8.80 2.08
C TYR A 119 -4.86 -9.79 1.07
N GLN A 120 -4.64 -11.05 1.44
CA GLN A 120 -4.08 -12.06 0.54
C GLN A 120 -4.57 -13.46 0.91
N SER A 121 -4.98 -14.23 -0.10
CA SER A 121 -5.40 -15.63 0.08
C SER A 121 -4.42 -16.59 -0.54
N GLY A 122 -3.71 -17.34 0.31
CA GLY A 122 -2.72 -18.32 -0.14
C GLY A 122 -1.41 -17.68 -0.60
N THR A 123 -0.60 -18.50 -1.25
CA THR A 123 0.78 -18.16 -1.67
C THR A 123 1.04 -18.34 -3.16
N SER A 124 0.06 -18.82 -3.93
CA SER A 124 0.19 -19.04 -5.36
C SER A 124 0.04 -17.72 -6.11
N LEU A 125 1.11 -17.23 -6.74
CA LEU A 125 1.05 -15.99 -7.53
C LEU A 125 0.00 -16.07 -8.65
N GLN A 126 -0.17 -17.25 -9.27
CA GLN A 126 -1.17 -17.45 -10.31
C GLN A 126 -2.59 -17.25 -9.77
N GLU A 127 -2.93 -17.93 -8.66
CA GLU A 127 -4.25 -17.79 -8.03
C GLU A 127 -4.49 -16.36 -7.54
N LEU A 128 -3.45 -15.69 -7.03
CA LEU A 128 -3.55 -14.30 -6.60
C LEU A 128 -3.84 -13.36 -7.76
N ILE A 129 -3.23 -13.57 -8.93
CA ILE A 129 -3.51 -12.79 -10.14
C ILE A 129 -4.93 -13.07 -10.65
N GLU A 130 -5.31 -14.35 -10.73
CA GLU A 130 -6.62 -14.77 -11.25
C GLU A 130 -7.80 -14.24 -10.42
N ASN A 131 -7.62 -14.15 -9.10
CA ASN A 131 -8.70 -13.77 -8.17
C ASN A 131 -8.67 -12.31 -7.73
N TRP A 132 -7.71 -11.50 -8.20
CA TRP A 132 -7.59 -10.12 -7.74
C TRP A 132 -8.71 -9.22 -8.28
N THR A 133 -9.33 -8.46 -7.38
CA THR A 133 -10.23 -7.35 -7.74
C THR A 133 -9.86 -6.08 -6.94
N PRO A 134 -10.21 -4.88 -7.44
CA PRO A 134 -9.97 -3.62 -6.71
C PRO A 134 -10.59 -3.58 -5.31
N ASP A 135 -11.70 -4.28 -5.07
CA ASP A 135 -12.36 -4.34 -3.76
C ASP A 135 -11.49 -4.96 -2.66
N LEU A 136 -10.49 -5.76 -3.05
CA LEU A 136 -9.54 -6.35 -2.10
C LEU A 136 -8.65 -5.31 -1.42
N MET A 137 -8.55 -4.09 -1.96
CA MET A 137 -7.81 -2.96 -1.36
C MET A 137 -8.56 -2.32 -0.18
N LEU A 138 -9.87 -2.55 -0.05
CA LEU A 138 -10.69 -1.85 0.93
C LEU A 138 -10.32 -2.26 2.37
N PRO A 139 -10.27 -1.31 3.33
CA PRO A 139 -9.91 -1.61 4.71
C PRO A 139 -10.80 -2.67 5.35
N LYS A 140 -10.18 -3.67 6.00
CA LYS A 140 -10.88 -4.79 6.66
C LYS A 140 -10.72 -4.83 8.18
N ALA A 141 -10.59 -3.66 8.82
CA ALA A 141 -10.43 -3.55 10.27
C ALA A 141 -11.61 -4.16 11.07
N TYR A 142 -12.79 -4.27 10.44
CA TYR A 142 -13.96 -4.92 11.05
C TYR A 142 -13.80 -6.44 11.25
N LEU A 143 -12.79 -7.06 10.64
CA LEU A 143 -12.45 -8.47 10.88
C LEU A 143 -11.62 -8.67 12.15
N ASP A 144 -11.12 -7.60 12.77
CA ASP A 144 -10.31 -7.69 13.99
C ASP A 144 -11.16 -7.96 15.23
N LYS A 145 -10.70 -8.90 16.05
CA LYS A 145 -11.18 -9.06 17.43
C LYS A 145 -10.38 -8.11 18.33
N ARG A 146 -11.08 -7.30 19.13
CA ARG A 146 -10.46 -6.36 20.08
C ARG A 146 -10.43 -6.99 21.46
N HIS A 147 -9.29 -6.91 22.13
CA HIS A 147 -9.10 -7.37 23.50
C HIS A 147 -8.45 -6.23 24.31
N LEU A 148 -8.71 -6.20 25.63
CA LEU A 148 -7.96 -5.32 26.52
C LEU A 148 -6.50 -5.81 26.57
N PRO A 149 -5.52 -4.90 26.70
CA PRO A 149 -4.13 -5.29 26.88
C PRO A 149 -3.96 -6.05 28.21
N ASP A 150 -3.01 -6.97 28.26
CA ASP A 150 -2.64 -7.64 29.50
C ASP A 150 -2.08 -6.63 30.51
N LYS A 151 -2.41 -6.80 31.79
CA LYS A 151 -1.87 -5.95 32.85
C LYS A 151 -0.37 -6.25 33.02
N ILE A 152 0.46 -5.22 32.90
CA ILE A 152 1.90 -5.34 33.13
C ILE A 152 2.15 -5.24 34.63
N MET A 153 2.45 -6.37 35.27
CA MET A 153 2.75 -6.42 36.69
C MET A 153 3.97 -5.57 37.05
N GLY A 154 3.88 -4.77 38.11
CA GLY A 154 5.00 -4.00 38.67
C GLY A 154 5.21 -2.61 38.06
N LEU A 155 4.23 -2.07 37.33
CA LEU A 155 4.26 -0.67 36.94
C LEU A 155 4.21 0.22 38.19
N LYS A 156 5.03 1.28 38.22
CA LYS A 156 5.10 2.25 39.33
C LYS A 156 3.77 2.95 39.65
N GLY A 157 2.77 2.85 38.77
CA GLY A 157 1.46 3.49 38.91
C GLY A 157 0.29 2.51 39.06
N ASP A 158 0.56 1.22 39.30
CA ASP A 158 -0.44 0.17 39.57
C ASP A 158 -0.76 0.00 41.06
#